data_AF-A0A4Y2PFP9-F1
#
_entry.id   AF-A0A4Y2PFP9-F1
#
_cell.length_a   1.000
_cell.length_b   1.000
_cell.length_c   1.000
_cell.angle_alpha   90.00
_cell.angle_beta   90.00
_cell.angle_gamma   90.00
#
_symmetry.space_group_name_H-M   'P 1'
#
loop_
_entity.id
_entity.type
_entity.pdbx_description
1 polymer ?
#
loop_
_entity_poly.entity_id
_entity_poly.type
_entity_poly.pdbx_seq_one_letter_code
_entity_poly.pdbx_strand_id
1 'polypeptide(L)'
;MTITELNRKQTAYKNKMKKIEQFVNSFQYVDETKDYIELTSKLNSINDILKELDNLQNEYCSLPDKVELNNSLEILSDMEEDAEKFKVSILVFLSKYEEQKKENAKLSPKSHIKLPDLPLPTFSGKFQEFENFKTQFMSVIGNNDSLNESQKLMYLKSALKNEAALIQSDQDNFDSLLKAWENRYENKRALVDIHIAGILSINKLHNENPAQIRSLIDTVRNHMRSLKNLKLESNSSCQMQLSYMY
;
A
#
# COMPACT_ATOMS: atom_id res chain seq x y z
N MET A 1 -32.65 -6.36 -49.34
CA MET A 1 -33.42 -5.40 -48.51
C MET A 1 -33.72 -4.19 -49.37
N THR A 2 -34.91 -3.59 -49.24
CA THR A 2 -35.27 -2.37 -49.98
C THR A 2 -34.74 -1.13 -49.27
N ILE A 3 -34.50 -0.03 -49.99
CA ILE A 3 -34.08 1.24 -49.39
C ILE A 3 -35.06 1.73 -48.31
N THR A 4 -36.35 1.48 -48.48
CA THR A 4 -37.39 1.81 -47.49
C THR A 4 -37.21 1.05 -46.17
N GLU A 5 -36.82 -0.22 -46.24
CA GLU A 5 -36.54 -1.03 -45.05
C GLU A 5 -35.28 -0.53 -44.31
N LEU A 6 -34.24 -0.15 -45.05
CA LEU A 6 -33.02 0.42 -44.48
C LEU A 6 -33.29 1.77 -43.80
N ASN A 7 -34.03 2.66 -44.46
CA ASN A 7 -34.42 3.96 -43.89
C ASN A 7 -35.27 3.81 -42.63
N ARG A 8 -36.10 2.76 -42.56
CA ARG A 8 -36.86 2.41 -41.35
C ARG A 8 -35.94 1.96 -40.21
N LYS A 9 -34.92 1.14 -40.50
CA LYS A 9 -33.89 0.74 -39.51
C LYS A 9 -33.09 1.96 -39.02
N GLN A 10 -32.64 2.81 -39.93
CA GLN A 10 -31.94 4.06 -39.61
C GLN A 10 -32.76 4.93 -38.64
N THR A 11 -34.04 5.13 -38.94
CA THR A 11 -34.97 5.88 -38.08
C THR A 11 -35.10 5.24 -36.68
N ALA A 12 -35.14 3.91 -36.61
CA ALA A 12 -35.21 3.20 -35.34
C ALA A 12 -33.93 3.41 -34.50
N TYR A 13 -32.75 3.35 -35.11
CA TYR A 13 -31.48 3.62 -34.42
C TYR A 13 -31.36 5.08 -33.98
N LYS A 14 -31.79 6.04 -34.81
CA LYS A 14 -31.88 7.46 -34.44
C LYS A 14 -32.72 7.68 -33.18
N ASN A 15 -33.86 6.98 -33.07
CA ASN A 15 -34.70 7.06 -31.87
C ASN A 15 -34.06 6.43 -30.63
N LYS A 16 -33.33 5.31 -30.77
CA LYS A 16 -32.57 4.71 -29.66
C LYS A 16 -31.46 5.65 -29.19
N MET A 17 -30.77 6.27 -30.15
CA MET A 17 -29.69 7.21 -29.91
C MET A 17 -30.17 8.45 -29.14
N LYS A 18 -31.33 9.01 -29.50
CA LYS A 18 -31.96 10.12 -28.78
C LYS A 18 -32.29 9.77 -27.30
N LYS A 19 -32.64 8.52 -27.00
CA LYS A 19 -32.88 8.09 -25.60
C LYS A 19 -31.58 8.05 -24.79
N ILE A 20 -30.47 7.74 -25.44
CA ILE A 20 -29.14 7.72 -24.81
C ILE A 20 -28.66 9.15 -24.60
N GLU A 21 -28.84 10.03 -25.60
CA GLU A 21 -28.59 11.47 -25.47
C GLU A 21 -29.32 12.06 -24.27
N GLN A 22 -30.62 11.80 -24.16
CA GLN A 22 -31.43 12.26 -23.02
C GLN A 22 -30.89 11.75 -21.69
N PHE A 23 -30.46 10.49 -21.63
CA PHE A 23 -29.83 9.93 -20.44
C PHE A 23 -28.52 10.66 -20.12
N VAL A 24 -27.58 10.76 -21.06
CA VAL A 24 -26.28 11.40 -20.86
C VAL A 24 -26.44 12.86 -20.42
N ASN A 25 -27.36 13.60 -21.04
CA ASN A 25 -27.59 15.01 -20.73
C ASN A 25 -28.29 15.26 -19.39
N SER A 26 -29.10 14.31 -18.92
CA SER A 26 -29.81 14.41 -17.63
C SER A 26 -29.13 13.66 -16.49
N PHE A 27 -28.04 12.93 -16.77
CA PHE A 27 -27.37 12.10 -15.79
C PHE A 27 -26.77 12.95 -14.67
N GLN A 28 -27.15 12.62 -13.44
CA GLN A 28 -26.65 13.23 -12.21
C GLN A 28 -26.32 12.09 -11.25
N TYR A 29 -25.21 12.22 -10.51
CA TYR A 29 -24.78 11.22 -9.54
C TYR A 29 -25.67 11.30 -8.29
N VAL A 30 -26.46 10.26 -8.01
CA VAL A 30 -27.43 10.23 -6.91
C VAL A 30 -27.33 8.93 -6.10
N ASP A 31 -27.11 7.78 -6.75
CA ASP A 31 -27.02 6.46 -6.12
C ASP A 31 -25.89 5.63 -6.74
N GLU A 32 -24.81 5.47 -5.98
CA GLU A 32 -23.58 4.80 -6.41
C GLU A 32 -23.79 3.46 -7.13
N THR A 33 -24.67 2.60 -6.62
CA THR A 33 -24.85 1.24 -7.17
C THR A 33 -25.78 1.26 -8.37
N LYS A 34 -26.91 1.97 -8.25
CA LYS A 34 -27.89 2.07 -9.33
C LYS A 34 -27.31 2.79 -10.55
N ASP A 35 -26.59 3.88 -10.32
CA ASP A 35 -25.99 4.71 -11.36
C ASP A 35 -24.91 3.96 -12.14
N TYR A 36 -24.06 3.17 -11.46
CA TYR A 36 -23.06 2.33 -12.13
C TYR A 36 -23.70 1.28 -13.04
N ILE A 37 -24.77 0.63 -12.58
CA ILE A 37 -25.51 -0.36 -13.36
C ILE A 37 -26.16 0.30 -14.57
N GLU A 38 -26.78 1.47 -14.39
CA GLU A 38 -27.44 2.20 -15.47
C GLU A 38 -26.43 2.68 -16.52
N LEU A 39 -25.30 3.27 -16.10
CA LEU A 39 -24.20 3.66 -16.98
C LEU A 39 -23.65 2.47 -17.77
N THR A 40 -23.39 1.34 -17.11
CA THR A 40 -22.90 0.12 -17.78
C THR A 40 -23.91 -0.43 -18.79
N SER A 41 -25.20 -0.42 -18.44
CA SER A 41 -26.28 -0.82 -19.34
C SER A 41 -26.36 0.08 -20.58
N LYS A 42 -26.21 1.39 -20.40
CA LYS A 42 -26.21 2.37 -21.50
C LYS A 42 -24.96 2.26 -22.37
N LEU A 43 -23.79 1.98 -21.77
CA LEU A 43 -22.56 1.70 -22.51
C LEU A 43 -22.72 0.50 -23.44
N ASN A 44 -23.28 -0.60 -22.93
CA ASN A 44 -23.55 -1.79 -23.74
C ASN A 44 -24.53 -1.48 -24.88
N SER A 45 -25.59 -0.70 -24.58
CA SER A 45 -26.57 -0.26 -25.59
C SER A 45 -25.92 0.58 -26.70
N ILE A 46 -24.98 1.47 -26.37
CA ILE A 46 -24.22 2.24 -27.38
C ILE A 46 -23.35 1.33 -28.24
N ASN A 47 -22.62 0.40 -27.62
CA ASN A 47 -21.76 -0.53 -28.36
C ASN A 47 -22.56 -1.39 -29.33
N ASP A 48 -23.78 -1.80 -28.95
CA ASP A 48 -24.67 -2.54 -29.84
C ASP A 48 -25.20 -1.64 -30.98
N ILE A 49 -25.53 -0.37 -30.70
CA ILE A 49 -25.94 0.58 -31.74
C ILE A 49 -24.80 0.81 -32.74
N LEU A 50 -23.56 1.02 -32.29
CA LEU A 50 -22.41 1.22 -33.17
C LEU A 50 -22.19 0.04 -34.13
N LYS A 51 -22.29 -1.20 -33.62
CA LYS A 51 -22.21 -2.40 -34.48
C LYS A 51 -23.35 -2.46 -35.51
N GLU A 52 -24.55 -2.10 -35.08
CA GLU A 52 -25.71 -2.10 -35.96
C GLU A 52 -25.68 -0.98 -37.01
N LEU A 53 -25.06 0.17 -36.71
CA LEU A 53 -24.83 1.24 -37.68
C LEU A 53 -23.80 0.82 -38.73
N ASP A 54 -22.69 0.19 -38.34
CA ASP A 54 -21.69 -0.35 -39.27
C ASP A 54 -22.32 -1.41 -40.21
N ASN A 55 -23.10 -2.34 -39.65
CA ASN A 55 -23.86 -3.32 -40.44
C ASN A 55 -24.82 -2.63 -41.42
N LEU A 56 -25.54 -1.60 -40.95
CA LEU A 56 -26.49 -0.87 -41.77
C LEU A 56 -25.79 -0.08 -42.89
N GLN A 57 -24.65 0.56 -42.61
CA GLN A 57 -23.83 1.24 -43.60
C GLN A 57 -23.36 0.27 -44.68
N ASN A 58 -22.90 -0.93 -44.31
CA ASN A 58 -22.55 -1.99 -45.25
C ASN A 58 -23.74 -2.43 -46.12
N GLU A 59 -24.95 -2.54 -45.54
CA GLU A 59 -26.18 -2.83 -46.28
C GLU A 59 -26.53 -1.72 -47.29
N TYR A 60 -26.33 -0.44 -46.94
CA TYR A 60 -26.52 0.69 -47.86
C TYR A 60 -25.50 0.69 -49.01
N CYS A 61 -24.22 0.46 -48.71
CA CYS A 61 -23.15 0.39 -49.71
C CYS A 61 -23.29 -0.79 -50.69
N SER A 62 -24.08 -1.80 -50.33
CA SER A 62 -24.35 -2.97 -51.17
C SER A 62 -25.52 -2.75 -52.16
N LEU A 63 -26.19 -1.60 -52.12
CA LEU A 63 -27.29 -1.28 -53.04
C LEU A 63 -26.76 -0.89 -54.43
N PRO A 64 -27.55 -1.09 -55.51
CA PRO A 64 -27.14 -0.70 -56.86
C PRO A 64 -26.92 0.82 -57.02
N ASP A 65 -25.92 1.22 -57.82
CA ASP A 65 -25.50 2.61 -58.08
C ASP A 65 -26.60 3.59 -58.55
N LYS A 66 -27.77 3.08 -58.96
CA LYS A 66 -28.90 3.89 -59.42
C LYS A 66 -29.76 4.46 -58.29
N VAL A 67 -29.44 4.14 -57.04
CA VAL A 67 -30.17 4.58 -55.85
C VAL A 67 -29.45 5.79 -55.26
N GLU A 68 -30.14 6.90 -55.00
CA GLU A 68 -29.55 8.08 -54.36
C GLU A 68 -29.39 7.84 -52.85
N LEU A 69 -28.16 7.74 -52.37
CA LEU A 69 -27.84 7.33 -51.00
C LEU A 69 -27.14 8.40 -50.16
N ASN A 70 -26.61 9.47 -50.77
CA ASN A 70 -25.70 10.42 -50.13
C ASN A 70 -26.25 10.98 -48.81
N ASN A 71 -27.52 11.40 -48.78
CA ASN A 71 -28.17 11.91 -47.57
C ASN A 71 -28.30 10.83 -46.47
N SER A 72 -28.58 9.57 -46.84
CA SER A 72 -28.71 8.50 -45.85
C SER A 72 -27.36 8.11 -45.24
N LEU A 73 -26.30 8.07 -46.04
CA LEU A 73 -24.95 7.79 -45.57
C LEU A 73 -24.38 8.91 -44.70
N GLU A 74 -24.66 10.18 -45.03
CA GLU A 74 -24.29 11.33 -44.21
C GLU A 74 -24.97 11.27 -42.83
N ILE A 75 -26.27 10.98 -42.78
CA ILE A 75 -27.00 10.80 -41.51
C ILE A 75 -26.41 9.65 -40.67
N LEU A 76 -25.95 8.55 -41.29
CA LEU A 76 -25.32 7.46 -40.53
C LEU A 76 -23.98 7.90 -39.94
N SER A 77 -23.15 8.60 -40.72
CA SER A 77 -21.88 9.14 -40.25
C SER A 77 -22.07 10.07 -39.04
N ASP A 78 -23.05 10.97 -39.10
CA ASP A 78 -23.38 11.86 -37.98
C ASP A 78 -23.80 11.07 -36.74
N MET A 79 -24.64 10.04 -36.92
CA MET A 79 -25.11 9.19 -35.83
C MET A 79 -23.98 8.38 -35.17
N GLU A 80 -23.00 7.91 -35.96
CA GLU A 80 -21.82 7.21 -35.45
C GLU A 80 -20.92 8.14 -34.65
N GLU A 81 -20.69 9.37 -35.14
CA GLU A 81 -19.91 10.37 -34.42
C GLU A 81 -20.55 10.71 -33.07
N ASP A 82 -21.87 10.93 -33.05
CA ASP A 82 -22.59 11.17 -31.81
C ASP A 82 -22.56 9.96 -30.86
N ALA A 83 -22.59 8.74 -31.40
CA ALA A 83 -22.58 7.51 -30.59
C ALA A 83 -21.25 7.37 -29.87
N GLU A 84 -20.15 7.69 -30.54
CA GLU A 84 -18.83 7.70 -29.91
C GLU A 84 -18.71 8.83 -28.88
N LYS A 85 -19.28 10.02 -29.12
CA LYS A 85 -19.32 11.10 -28.11
C LYS A 85 -20.05 10.68 -26.84
N PHE A 86 -21.19 10.03 -26.96
CA PHE A 86 -21.94 9.55 -25.79
C PHE A 86 -21.22 8.40 -25.08
N LYS A 87 -20.58 7.50 -25.84
CA LYS A 87 -19.75 6.42 -25.26
C LYS A 87 -18.63 6.97 -24.41
N VAL A 88 -17.89 7.96 -24.92
CA VAL A 88 -16.83 8.65 -24.18
C VAL A 88 -17.39 9.28 -22.91
N SER A 89 -18.54 9.97 -23.00
CA SER A 89 -19.18 10.60 -21.83
C SER A 89 -19.53 9.58 -20.75
N ILE A 90 -20.10 8.43 -21.13
CA ILE A 90 -20.43 7.35 -20.20
C ILE A 90 -19.18 6.74 -19.57
N LEU A 91 -18.12 6.53 -20.35
CA LEU A 91 -16.84 6.02 -19.83
C LEU A 91 -16.21 6.97 -18.82
N VAL A 92 -16.31 8.28 -19.04
CA VAL A 92 -15.86 9.30 -18.08
C VAL A 92 -16.67 9.24 -16.78
N PHE A 93 -17.98 9.00 -16.85
CA PHE A 93 -18.78 8.80 -15.63
C PHE A 93 -18.40 7.52 -14.89
N LEU A 94 -18.15 6.43 -15.61
CA LEU A 94 -17.72 5.16 -15.02
C LEU A 94 -16.32 5.25 -14.39
N SER A 95 -15.38 5.98 -15.00
CA SER A 95 -14.03 6.14 -14.43
C SER A 95 -14.06 6.91 -13.11
N LYS A 96 -14.88 7.96 -13.03
CA LYS A 96 -15.10 8.73 -11.80
C LYS A 96 -15.65 7.85 -10.67
N TYR A 97 -16.55 6.93 -11.00
CA TYR A 97 -17.07 5.96 -10.03
C TYR A 97 -15.96 5.02 -9.51
N GLU A 98 -15.11 4.49 -10.39
CA GLU A 98 -14.01 3.62 -10.00
C GLU A 98 -12.96 4.32 -9.12
N GLU A 99 -12.72 5.61 -9.36
CA GLU A 99 -11.85 6.46 -8.53
C GLU A 99 -12.45 6.64 -7.13
N GLN A 100 -13.73 7.02 -7.03
CA GLN A 100 -14.42 7.19 -5.74
C GLN A 100 -14.51 5.89 -4.95
N LYS A 101 -14.78 4.75 -5.61
CA LYS A 101 -14.80 3.44 -4.95
C LYS A 101 -13.44 3.08 -4.36
N LYS A 102 -12.33 3.43 -5.02
CA LYS A 102 -10.97 3.21 -4.51
C LYS A 102 -10.66 4.12 -3.31
N GLU A 103 -11.14 5.36 -3.32
CA GLU A 103 -11.00 6.27 -2.17
C GLU A 103 -11.83 5.81 -0.96
N ASN A 104 -13.09 5.43 -1.19
CA ASN A 104 -13.98 4.91 -0.14
C ASN A 104 -13.47 3.57 0.44
N ALA A 105 -12.87 2.71 -0.38
CA ALA A 105 -12.24 1.47 0.10
C ALA A 105 -11.04 1.73 1.03
N LYS A 106 -10.28 2.81 0.84
CA LYS A 106 -9.20 3.23 1.76
C LYS A 106 -9.75 3.73 3.10
N LEU A 107 -10.97 4.27 3.11
CA LEU A 107 -11.64 4.82 4.30
C LEU A 107 -12.51 3.80 5.04
N SER A 108 -12.79 2.63 4.45
CA SER A 108 -13.49 1.56 5.16
C SER A 108 -12.66 1.12 6.37
N PRO A 109 -13.22 1.11 7.59
CA PRO A 109 -12.50 0.63 8.75
C PRO A 109 -12.29 -0.87 8.53
N LYS A 110 -11.04 -1.26 8.19
CA LYS A 110 -10.59 -2.63 8.39
C LYS A 110 -11.06 -3.00 9.78
N SER A 111 -11.71 -4.16 9.94
CA SER A 111 -12.09 -4.69 11.25
C SER A 111 -10.82 -4.77 12.10
N HIS A 112 -10.55 -3.70 12.84
CA HIS A 112 -9.37 -3.59 13.69
C HIS A 112 -9.67 -4.49 14.87
N ILE A 113 -9.19 -5.74 14.78
CA ILE A 113 -8.93 -6.52 15.96
C ILE A 113 -8.08 -5.61 16.84
N LYS A 114 -8.67 -5.13 17.94
CA LYS A 114 -8.00 -4.23 18.85
C LYS A 114 -6.99 -5.07 19.61
N LEU A 115 -5.77 -5.11 19.09
CA LEU A 115 -4.64 -5.74 19.75
C LEU A 115 -4.41 -5.01 21.08
N PRO A 116 -3.97 -5.71 22.14
CA PRO A 116 -3.50 -5.05 23.35
C PRO A 116 -2.47 -3.99 22.97
N ASP A 117 -2.55 -2.82 23.62
CA ASP A 117 -1.57 -1.77 23.40
C ASP A 117 -0.17 -2.32 23.72
N LEU A 118 0.73 -2.24 22.75
CA LEU A 118 2.11 -2.65 22.96
C LEU A 118 2.75 -1.63 23.92
N PRO A 119 3.29 -2.05 25.07
CA PRO A 119 3.95 -1.13 25.97
C PRO A 119 5.15 -0.51 25.26
N LEU A 120 5.37 0.79 25.49
CA LEU A 120 6.57 1.43 24.98
C LEU A 120 7.81 0.72 25.52
N PRO A 121 8.82 0.47 24.66
CA PRO A 121 10.03 -0.20 25.10
C PRO A 121 10.72 0.67 26.16
N THR A 122 11.35 0.02 27.14
CA THR A 122 12.17 0.68 28.18
C THR A 122 13.57 0.10 28.17
N PHE A 123 14.55 0.92 28.52
CA PHE A 123 15.95 0.52 28.51
C PHE A 123 16.65 0.88 29.81
N SER A 124 17.16 -0.13 30.51
CA SER A 124 17.82 0.04 31.82
C SER A 124 19.32 0.33 31.75
N GLY A 125 19.94 0.20 30.58
CA GLY A 125 21.39 0.36 30.40
C GLY A 125 22.17 -0.95 30.26
N LYS A 126 21.52 -2.11 30.12
CA LYS A 126 22.24 -3.36 29.84
C LYS A 126 22.61 -3.45 28.37
N PHE A 127 23.89 -3.62 28.07
CA PHE A 127 24.39 -3.78 26.69
C PHE A 127 23.61 -4.84 25.89
N GLN A 128 23.25 -5.96 26.53
CA GLN A 128 22.52 -7.07 25.90
C GLN A 128 21.11 -6.69 25.43
N GLU A 129 20.49 -5.68 26.05
CA GLU A 129 19.13 -5.21 25.73
C GLU A 129 19.14 -4.13 24.63
N PHE A 130 20.31 -3.55 24.35
CA PHE A 130 20.44 -2.30 23.60
C PHE A 130 19.90 -2.42 22.16
N GLU A 131 20.35 -3.39 21.39
CA GLU A 131 19.95 -3.55 19.98
C GLU A 131 18.45 -3.80 19.81
N ASN A 132 17.89 -4.65 20.68
CA ASN A 132 16.47 -4.94 20.68
C ASN A 132 15.66 -3.68 21.04
N PHE A 133 16.08 -2.94 22.07
CA PHE A 133 15.42 -1.70 22.44
C PHE A 133 15.53 -0.64 21.32
N LYS A 134 16.72 -0.45 20.72
CA LYS A 134 16.96 0.50 19.61
C LYS A 134 16.03 0.21 18.44
N THR A 135 15.95 -1.05 18.04
CA THR A 135 15.07 -1.50 16.95
C THR A 135 13.60 -1.19 17.26
N GLN A 136 13.13 -1.54 18.45
CA GLN A 136 11.73 -1.29 18.85
C GLN A 136 11.43 0.21 18.95
N PHE A 137 12.32 0.98 19.58
CA PHE A 137 12.12 2.41 19.79
C PHE A 137 12.12 3.19 18.47
N MET A 138 13.07 2.92 17.57
CA MET A 138 13.12 3.58 16.26
C MET A 138 11.91 3.21 15.40
N SER A 139 11.44 1.97 15.47
CA SER A 139 10.25 1.53 14.72
C SER A 139 8.95 2.20 15.18
N VAL A 140 8.81 2.51 16.47
CA VAL A 140 7.56 3.04 17.03
C VAL A 140 7.57 4.57 17.14
N ILE A 141 8.72 5.14 17.50
CA ILE A 141 8.89 6.57 17.84
C ILE A 141 9.86 7.27 16.90
N GLY A 142 11.09 6.76 16.76
CA GLY A 142 12.16 7.48 16.06
C GLY A 142 11.85 7.80 14.60
N ASN A 143 11.25 6.84 13.89
CA ASN A 143 10.87 6.96 12.48
C ASN A 143 9.39 7.33 12.27
N ASN A 144 8.71 7.80 13.32
CA ASN A 144 7.30 8.18 13.23
C ASN A 144 7.17 9.65 12.80
N ASP A 145 6.76 9.87 11.55
CA ASP A 145 6.59 11.20 10.95
C ASP A 145 5.45 12.03 11.56
N SER A 146 4.55 11.39 12.32
CA SER A 146 3.48 12.10 13.05
C SER A 146 3.97 12.74 14.35
N LEU A 147 5.18 12.40 14.81
CA LEU A 147 5.79 12.97 16.01
C LEU A 147 6.85 13.99 15.60
N ASN A 148 6.81 15.16 16.23
CA ASN A 148 7.89 16.13 16.08
C ASN A 148 9.10 15.78 16.96
N GLU A 149 10.23 16.43 16.71
CA GLU A 149 11.50 16.18 17.41
C GLU A 149 11.40 16.31 18.93
N SER A 150 10.66 17.30 19.44
CA SER A 150 10.45 17.48 20.88
C SER A 150 9.66 16.33 21.50
N GLN A 151 8.64 15.82 20.81
CA GLN A 151 7.87 14.65 21.26
C GLN A 151 8.73 13.40 21.26
N LYS A 152 9.51 13.16 20.21
CA LYS A 152 10.45 12.03 20.14
C LYS A 152 11.48 12.07 21.27
N LEU A 153 12.03 13.26 21.57
CA LEU A 153 12.93 13.47 22.69
C LEU A 153 12.27 13.14 24.04
N MET A 154 11.03 13.61 24.28
CA MET A 154 10.31 13.29 25.51
C MET A 154 10.11 11.78 25.69
N TYR A 155 9.72 11.08 24.61
CA TYR A 155 9.60 9.62 24.65
C TYR A 155 10.94 8.95 24.92
N LEU A 156 12.02 9.38 24.26
CA LEU A 156 13.35 8.81 24.48
C LEU A 156 13.78 9.01 25.94
N LYS A 157 13.64 10.22 26.48
CA LYS A 157 13.94 10.50 27.89
C LYS A 157 13.12 9.63 28.85
N SER A 158 11.84 9.40 28.54
CA SER A 158 10.96 8.56 29.35
C SER A 158 11.29 7.06 29.28
N ALA A 159 11.84 6.60 28.16
CA ALA A 159 12.15 5.19 27.90
C ALA A 159 13.46 4.75 28.58
N LEU A 160 14.41 5.66 28.77
CA LEU A 160 15.67 5.41 29.47
C LEU A 160 15.44 5.34 30.99
N LYS A 161 15.90 4.26 31.61
CA LYS A 161 15.77 3.96 33.04
C LYS A 161 17.15 3.68 33.65
N ASN A 162 17.25 3.80 34.97
CA ASN A 162 18.46 3.47 35.75
C ASN A 162 19.72 4.11 35.14
N GLU A 163 20.76 3.31 34.86
CA GLU A 163 22.04 3.80 34.33
C GLU A 163 21.90 4.50 32.98
N ALA A 164 20.95 4.08 32.14
CA ALA A 164 20.73 4.69 30.84
C ALA A 164 20.17 6.11 30.94
N ALA A 165 19.41 6.42 32.00
CA ALA A 165 18.88 7.76 32.23
C ALA A 165 19.98 8.78 32.55
N LEU A 166 21.12 8.31 33.09
CA LEU A 166 22.26 9.16 33.46
C LEU A 166 23.03 9.74 32.27
N ILE A 167 22.71 9.33 31.04
CA ILE A 167 23.33 9.87 29.81
C ILE A 167 22.73 11.24 29.44
N GLN A 168 21.51 11.51 29.90
CA GLN A 168 20.74 12.67 29.48
C GLN A 168 21.36 13.97 29.98
N SER A 169 21.33 14.98 29.11
CA SER A 169 21.61 16.38 29.43
C SER A 169 20.34 17.24 29.24
N ASP A 170 20.26 18.34 29.97
CA ASP A 170 19.18 19.33 29.82
C ASP A 170 19.22 20.04 28.48
N GLN A 171 20.39 20.09 27.83
CA GLN A 171 20.62 20.74 26.54
C GLN A 171 20.44 19.80 25.34
N ASP A 172 20.06 18.54 25.57
CA ASP A 172 19.92 17.58 24.48
C ASP A 172 18.70 17.84 23.61
N ASN A 173 18.89 17.66 22.29
CA ASN A 173 17.82 17.39 21.35
C ASN A 173 17.73 15.88 21.08
N PHE A 174 16.75 15.44 20.29
CA PHE A 174 16.55 14.01 19.99
C PHE A 174 17.80 13.38 19.38
N ASP A 175 18.38 14.01 18.35
CA ASP A 175 19.58 13.51 17.67
C ASP A 175 20.80 13.45 18.58
N SER A 176 21.04 14.46 19.42
CA SER A 176 22.20 14.50 20.31
C SER A 176 22.10 13.42 21.38
N LEU A 177 20.93 13.26 21.99
CA LEU A 177 20.70 12.20 22.98
C LEU A 177 20.78 10.81 22.35
N LEU A 178 20.17 10.62 21.17
CA LEU A 178 20.24 9.37 20.42
C LEU A 178 21.70 8.99 20.14
N LYS A 179 22.52 9.91 19.63
CA LYS A 179 23.94 9.68 19.38
C LYS A 179 24.73 9.39 20.65
N ALA A 180 24.51 10.14 21.73
CA ALA A 180 25.20 9.90 23.00
C ALA A 180 24.87 8.51 23.55
N TRP A 181 23.61 8.10 23.42
CA TRP A 181 23.11 6.81 23.83
C TRP A 181 23.65 5.66 22.96
N GLU A 182 23.71 5.84 21.63
CA GLU A 182 24.36 4.90 20.69
C GLU A 182 25.84 4.73 20.98
N ASN A 183 26.59 5.83 21.11
CA ASN A 183 28.03 5.78 21.37
C ASN A 183 28.37 5.01 22.66
N ARG A 184 27.50 5.07 23.67
CA ARG A 184 27.75 4.40 24.95
C ARG A 184 27.41 2.91 24.91
N TYR A 185 26.34 2.51 24.22
CA TYR A 185 25.80 1.15 24.33
C TYR A 185 25.92 0.30 23.06
N GLU A 186 26.20 0.88 21.90
CA GLU A 186 26.49 0.18 20.64
C GLU A 186 27.92 -0.39 20.65
N ASN A 187 28.23 -1.21 21.66
CA ASN A 187 29.54 -1.79 21.88
C ASN A 187 29.53 -3.31 21.65
N LYS A 188 29.70 -3.70 20.38
CA LYS A 188 29.76 -5.11 19.97
C LYS A 188 30.90 -5.88 20.66
N ARG A 189 32.01 -5.23 21.01
CA ARG A 189 33.13 -5.87 21.73
C ARG A 189 32.73 -6.22 23.16
N ALA A 190 32.09 -5.29 23.88
CA ALA A 190 31.59 -5.54 25.22
C ALA A 190 30.57 -6.70 25.24
N LEU A 191 29.71 -6.80 24.22
CA LEU A 191 28.80 -7.94 24.08
C LEU A 191 29.53 -9.28 23.89
N VAL A 192 30.58 -9.31 23.06
CA VAL A 192 31.43 -10.50 22.90
C VAL A 192 32.07 -10.88 24.23
N ASP A 193 32.65 -9.91 24.95
CA ASP A 193 33.30 -10.15 26.25
C ASP A 193 32.31 -10.69 27.29
N ILE A 194 31.09 -10.13 27.34
CA ILE A 194 30.00 -10.61 28.22
C ILE A 194 29.66 -12.07 27.89
N HIS A 195 29.53 -12.43 26.60
CA HIS A 195 29.19 -13.80 26.24
C HIS A 195 30.34 -14.78 26.48
N ILE A 196 31.60 -14.39 26.23
CA ILE A 196 32.78 -15.21 26.54
C ILE A 196 32.90 -15.40 28.05
N ALA A 197 32.83 -14.32 28.84
CA ALA A 197 32.89 -14.39 30.28
C ALA A 197 31.76 -15.26 30.84
N GLY A 198 30.55 -15.17 30.27
CA GLY A 198 29.41 -16.03 30.62
C GLY A 198 29.69 -17.51 30.39
N ILE A 199 30.36 -17.88 29.29
CA ILE A 199 30.79 -19.26 29.03
C ILE A 199 31.89 -19.71 30.01
N LEU A 200 32.89 -18.84 30.27
CA LEU A 200 34.01 -19.16 31.16
C LEU A 200 33.60 -19.25 32.63
N SER A 201 32.54 -18.54 33.03
CA SER A 201 32.01 -18.52 34.40
C SER A 201 31.05 -19.67 34.70
N ILE A 202 30.86 -20.60 33.74
CA ILE A 202 30.03 -21.78 33.95
C ILE A 202 30.70 -22.68 34.98
N ASN A 203 30.12 -22.70 36.19
CA ASN A 203 30.59 -23.51 37.29
C ASN A 203 30.33 -25.01 37.04
N LYS A 204 31.20 -25.83 37.63
CA LYS A 204 31.01 -27.28 37.69
C LYS A 204 29.69 -27.59 38.39
N LEU A 205 28.86 -28.45 37.78
CA LEU A 205 27.61 -28.90 38.38
C LEU A 205 27.90 -29.56 39.73
N HIS A 206 27.26 -29.07 40.80
CA HIS A 206 27.43 -29.61 42.15
C HIS A 206 26.56 -30.87 42.37
N ASN A 207 25.41 -30.93 41.70
CA ASN A 207 24.54 -32.09 41.62
C ASN A 207 24.21 -32.34 40.13
N GLU A 208 24.34 -33.58 39.68
CA GLU A 208 24.07 -33.95 38.29
C GLU A 208 22.64 -34.47 38.18
N ASN A 209 21.68 -33.55 38.08
CA ASN A 209 20.30 -33.90 37.70
C ASN A 209 19.98 -33.47 36.27
N PRO A 210 19.01 -34.12 35.59
CA PRO A 210 18.69 -33.81 34.19
C PRO A 210 18.28 -32.36 33.93
N ALA A 211 17.65 -31.68 34.89
CA ALA A 211 17.25 -30.28 34.75
C ALA A 211 18.45 -29.33 34.76
N GLN A 212 19.42 -29.58 35.64
CA GLN A 212 20.66 -28.79 35.72
C GLN A 212 21.54 -29.00 34.48
N ILE A 213 21.62 -30.23 33.97
CA ILE A 213 22.31 -30.53 32.70
C ILE A 213 21.63 -29.80 31.53
N ARG A 214 20.29 -29.81 31.45
CA ARG A 214 19.55 -29.10 30.41
C ARG A 214 19.77 -27.59 30.49
N SER A 215 19.64 -27.02 31.69
CA SER A 215 19.88 -25.59 31.92
C SER A 215 21.31 -25.19 31.53
N LEU A 216 22.30 -26.01 31.85
CA LEU A 216 23.69 -25.80 31.45
C LEU A 216 23.83 -25.77 29.92
N ILE A 217 23.28 -26.77 29.24
CA ILE A 217 23.30 -26.85 27.77
C ILE A 217 22.62 -25.64 27.14
N ASP A 218 21.46 -25.23 27.66
CA ASP A 218 20.70 -24.09 27.14
C ASP A 218 21.47 -22.77 27.34
N THR A 219 22.11 -22.58 28.49
CA THR A 219 22.98 -21.43 28.75
C THR A 219 24.14 -21.37 27.75
N VAL A 220 24.88 -22.46 27.57
CA VAL A 220 25.99 -22.52 26.59
C VAL A 220 25.49 -22.23 25.18
N ARG A 221 24.37 -22.85 24.77
CA ARG A 221 23.77 -22.65 23.45
C ARG A 221 23.34 -21.20 23.22
N ASN A 222 22.76 -20.55 24.24
CA ASN A 222 22.37 -19.15 24.16
C ASN A 222 23.58 -18.23 23.94
N HIS A 223 24.65 -18.39 24.72
CA HIS A 223 25.89 -17.62 24.52
C HIS A 223 26.50 -17.85 23.13
N MET A 224 26.59 -19.11 22.69
CA MET A 224 27.12 -19.46 21.37
C MET A 224 26.27 -18.89 20.23
N ARG A 225 24.93 -18.91 20.36
CA ARG A 225 24.01 -18.34 19.37
C ARG A 225 24.16 -16.83 19.28
N SER A 226 24.25 -16.13 20.41
CA SER A 226 24.47 -14.67 20.42
C SER A 226 25.81 -14.29 19.79
N LEU A 227 26.90 -15.00 20.12
CA LEU A 227 28.21 -14.79 19.49
C LEU A 227 28.18 -15.00 17.96
N LYS A 228 27.46 -16.02 17.50
CA LYS A 228 27.26 -16.27 16.06
C LYS A 228 26.53 -15.11 15.38
N ASN A 229 25.46 -14.61 16.00
CA ASN A 229 24.68 -13.49 15.46
C ASN A 229 25.51 -12.21 15.38
N LEU A 230 26.28 -11.87 16.43
CA LEU A 230 27.16 -10.69 16.44
C LEU A 230 28.22 -10.72 15.33
N LYS A 231 28.76 -11.91 15.02
CA LYS A 231 29.71 -12.09 13.90
C LYS A 231 29.03 -11.91 12.53
N LEU A 232 27.81 -12.43 12.37
CA LEU A 232 27.04 -12.27 11.13
C LEU A 232 26.69 -10.80 10.89
N GLU A 233 26.26 -10.07 11.91
CA GLU A 233 25.98 -8.64 11.83
C GLU A 233 27.22 -7.81 11.50
N SER A 234 28.39 -8.17 12.06
CA SER A 234 29.65 -7.48 11.75
C SER A 234 30.03 -7.66 10.28
N ASN A 235 29.81 -8.86 9.72
CA ASN A 235 30.08 -9.12 8.31
C ASN A 235 29.06 -8.44 7.38
N SER A 236 27.77 -8.40 7.75
CA SER A 236 26.73 -7.75 6.93
C SER A 236 26.81 -6.22 6.99
N SER A 237 27.15 -5.63 8.15
CA SER A 237 27.40 -4.18 8.26
C SER A 237 28.59 -3.73 7.40
N CYS A 238 29.65 -4.55 7.28
CA CYS A 238 30.75 -4.27 6.35
C CYS A 238 30.33 -4.37 4.87
N GLN A 239 29.41 -5.27 4.51
CA GLN A 239 28.91 -5.38 3.13
C GLN A 239 27.98 -4.21 2.76
N MET A 240 27.17 -3.72 3.69
CA MET A 240 26.29 -2.57 3.47
C MET A 240 27.06 -1.26 3.26
N GLN A 241 28.22 -1.07 3.91
CA GLN A 241 29.04 0.13 3.72
C GLN A 241 29.82 0.14 2.39
N LEU A 242 30.10 -1.03 1.79
CA LEU A 242 30.79 -1.13 0.51
C LEU A 242 29.86 -0.91 -0.70
N SER A 243 28.55 -1.07 -0.53
CA SER A 243 27.57 -0.84 -1.60
C SER A 243 27.22 0.64 -1.83
N TYR A 244 27.58 1.55 -0.91
CA TYR A 244 27.35 3.00 -1.04
C TYR A 244 28.61 3.77 -1.47
N MET A 245 29.67 3.06 -1.90
CA MET A 245 30.93 3.62 -2.40
C MET A 245 31.20 3.28 -3.88
N TYR A 246 30.16 2.96 -4.64
CA TYR A 246 30.17 2.84 -6.11
C TYR A 246 28.88 3.41 -6.68
#